data_AF-A0A382EXM5-F1
#
_entry.id   AF-A0A382EXM5-F1
#
_cell.length_a   1.000
_cell.length_b   1.000
_cell.length_c   1.000
_cell.angle_alpha   90.00
_cell.angle_beta   90.00
_cell.angle_gamma   90.00
#
_symmetry.space_group_name_H-M   'P 1'
#
loop_
_entity.id
_entity.type
_entity.pdbx_description
1 polymer ?
#
loop_
_entity_poly.entity_id
_entity_poly.type
_entity_poly.pdbx_seq_one_letter_code
_entity_poly.pdbx_strand_id
1 'polypeptide(L)'
;MTFVNSELFPITSDVNENGRLVLGGCDVGDLVSQYGTALLVFDENTLRGICREFVNEFTSRYTNTKVLYASKAYINPALAKIVHEEGLGLDVVSGGELAVAYAAGVDSSFVYFHGNNKAHRELEMALDGSIGRVVIDSFHELAMLDRIAGDRRMVQEVMIRVSPGIDPHTHVKTTTGILDSKFGFSIETGHAASAIRRAIAAPNLDLIGIHFHLGSPIFELEPYDTAINTVMDFLVAFKEEGLNLREFSPGGGFAIGYVRDEPPPPIASYARVITDALKRCTSNLGFGEPTLVI
;
A
#
# COMPACT_ATOMS: atom_id res chain seq x y z
N MET A 1 -24.44 -9.25 -25.09
CA MET A 1 -25.28 -10.02 -24.16
C MET A 1 -24.44 -10.43 -22.96
N THR A 2 -24.86 -10.10 -21.73
CA THR A 2 -24.17 -10.57 -20.52
C THR A 2 -24.21 -12.09 -20.42
N PHE A 3 -23.07 -12.70 -20.07
CA PHE A 3 -22.88 -14.15 -19.99
C PHE A 3 -22.73 -14.60 -18.54
N VAL A 4 -22.90 -15.90 -18.31
CA VAL A 4 -22.76 -16.52 -16.99
C VAL A 4 -21.36 -16.22 -16.44
N ASN A 5 -21.31 -15.62 -15.24
CA ASN A 5 -20.09 -15.22 -14.51
C ASN A 5 -19.41 -13.94 -14.99
N SER A 6 -20.13 -13.05 -15.69
CA SER A 6 -19.58 -11.76 -16.16
C SER A 6 -18.96 -10.91 -15.04
N GLU A 7 -19.38 -11.10 -13.79
CA GLU A 7 -18.85 -10.42 -12.60
C GLU A 7 -17.39 -10.76 -12.26
N LEU A 8 -16.85 -11.88 -12.77
CA LEU A 8 -15.44 -12.26 -12.61
C LEU A 8 -14.54 -11.70 -13.73
N PHE A 9 -15.14 -11.13 -14.76
CA PHE A 9 -14.44 -10.63 -15.93
C PHE A 9 -14.28 -9.10 -15.86
N PRO A 10 -13.39 -8.50 -16.67
CA PRO A 10 -13.33 -7.05 -16.82
C PRO A 10 -14.70 -6.42 -17.10
N ILE A 11 -14.94 -5.20 -16.60
CA ILE A 11 -16.27 -4.54 -16.63
C ILE A 11 -16.80 -4.30 -18.05
N THR A 12 -15.92 -4.28 -19.05
CA THR A 12 -16.29 -4.10 -20.46
C THR A 12 -16.51 -5.42 -21.21
N SER A 13 -16.51 -6.54 -20.50
CA SER A 13 -16.65 -7.86 -21.12
C SER A 13 -18.06 -8.06 -21.65
N ASP A 14 -18.15 -8.48 -22.90
CA ASP A 14 -19.42 -8.80 -23.55
C ASP A 14 -19.27 -9.95 -24.56
N VAL A 15 -20.39 -10.44 -25.09
CA VAL A 15 -20.43 -11.39 -26.20
C VAL A 15 -21.09 -10.73 -27.41
N ASN A 16 -20.38 -10.71 -28.53
CA ASN A 16 -20.87 -10.13 -29.79
C ASN A 16 -21.90 -11.02 -30.51
N GLU A 17 -22.45 -10.52 -31.61
CA GLU A 17 -23.49 -11.22 -32.41
C GLU A 17 -23.04 -12.59 -32.95
N ASN A 18 -21.73 -12.83 -33.05
CA ASN A 18 -21.15 -14.10 -33.48
C ASN A 18 -20.86 -15.06 -32.31
N GLY A 19 -21.25 -14.72 -31.08
CA GLY A 19 -20.99 -15.54 -29.90
C GLY A 19 -19.55 -15.50 -29.40
N ARG A 20 -18.75 -14.49 -29.81
CA ARG A 20 -17.33 -14.33 -29.42
C ARG A 20 -17.18 -13.33 -28.28
N LEU A 21 -16.24 -13.61 -27.37
CA LEU A 21 -15.89 -12.73 -26.24
C LEU A 21 -15.26 -11.44 -26.76
N VAL A 22 -15.71 -10.32 -26.21
CA VAL A 22 -15.23 -8.97 -26.48
C VAL A 22 -14.75 -8.35 -25.17
N LEU A 23 -13.58 -7.72 -25.18
CA LEU A 23 -13.00 -6.96 -24.07
C LEU A 23 -12.68 -5.54 -24.56
N GLY A 24 -13.20 -4.51 -23.91
CA GLY A 24 -12.96 -3.12 -24.30
C GLY A 24 -13.41 -2.80 -25.73
N GLY A 25 -14.43 -3.49 -26.24
CA GLY A 25 -14.89 -3.36 -27.63
C GLY A 25 -14.05 -4.13 -28.66
N CYS A 26 -13.00 -4.86 -28.23
CA CYS A 26 -12.15 -5.67 -29.10
C CYS A 26 -12.54 -7.16 -29.03
N ASP A 27 -12.76 -7.81 -30.18
CA ASP A 27 -12.96 -9.26 -30.24
C ASP A 27 -11.66 -9.99 -29.84
N VAL A 28 -11.76 -10.90 -28.86
CA VAL A 28 -10.59 -11.59 -28.31
C VAL A 28 -9.89 -12.47 -29.34
N GLY A 29 -10.62 -13.05 -30.30
CA GLY A 29 -10.00 -13.84 -31.37
C GLY A 29 -9.20 -12.97 -32.36
N ASP A 30 -9.58 -11.70 -32.52
CA ASP A 30 -8.83 -10.76 -33.36
C ASP A 30 -7.55 -10.33 -32.64
N LEU A 31 -7.63 -10.10 -31.32
CA LEU A 31 -6.44 -9.87 -30.48
C LEU A 31 -5.47 -11.05 -30.54
N VAL A 32 -5.96 -12.28 -30.45
CA VAL A 32 -5.13 -13.50 -30.59
C VAL A 32 -4.49 -13.60 -31.97
N SER A 33 -5.24 -13.29 -33.02
CA SER A 33 -4.72 -13.31 -34.39
C SER A 33 -3.61 -12.28 -34.61
N GLN A 34 -3.71 -11.13 -33.96
CA GLN A 34 -2.75 -10.04 -34.08
C GLN A 34 -1.50 -10.22 -33.18
N TYR A 35 -1.69 -10.62 -31.93
CA TYR A 35 -0.63 -10.61 -30.91
C TYR A 35 -0.13 -12.01 -30.51
N GLY A 36 -0.79 -13.08 -30.97
CA GLY A 36 -0.45 -14.47 -30.65
C GLY A 36 -0.91 -14.91 -29.25
N THR A 37 -0.45 -16.10 -28.82
CA THR A 37 -0.72 -16.66 -27.48
C THR A 37 0.55 -17.21 -26.83
N ALA A 38 0.68 -17.22 -25.50
CA ALA A 38 -0.27 -16.69 -24.50
C ALA A 38 -0.32 -15.15 -24.49
N LEU A 39 -1.52 -14.58 -24.24
CA LEU A 39 -1.77 -13.14 -24.26
C LEU A 39 -2.42 -12.69 -22.95
N LEU A 40 -1.84 -11.67 -22.32
CA LEU A 40 -2.45 -10.95 -21.20
C LEU A 40 -3.13 -9.69 -21.71
N VAL A 41 -4.45 -9.62 -21.56
CA VAL A 41 -5.25 -8.47 -21.98
C VAL A 41 -5.68 -7.69 -20.74
N PHE A 42 -5.29 -6.42 -20.68
CA PHE A 42 -5.69 -5.50 -19.61
C PHE A 42 -6.81 -4.60 -20.15
N ASP A 43 -7.95 -4.60 -19.47
CA ASP A 43 -9.02 -3.64 -19.75
C ASP A 43 -8.76 -2.34 -18.99
N GLU A 44 -8.37 -1.29 -19.72
CA GLU A 44 -8.07 0.02 -19.14
C GLU A 44 -9.28 0.63 -18.42
N ASN A 45 -10.52 0.42 -18.90
CA ASN A 45 -11.71 0.95 -18.23
C ASN A 45 -11.93 0.28 -16.88
N THR A 46 -11.67 -1.03 -16.79
CA THR A 46 -11.68 -1.74 -15.50
C THR A 46 -10.63 -1.18 -14.55
N LEU A 47 -9.38 -1.04 -15.01
CA LEU A 47 -8.28 -0.53 -14.18
C LEU A 47 -8.58 0.88 -13.65
N ARG A 48 -8.98 1.80 -14.54
CA ARG A 48 -9.32 3.18 -14.16
C ARG A 48 -10.55 3.24 -13.26
N GLY A 49 -11.56 2.42 -13.53
CA GLY A 49 -12.77 2.33 -12.71
C GLY A 49 -12.45 1.96 -11.26
N ILE A 50 -11.62 0.94 -11.06
CA ILE A 50 -11.19 0.51 -9.72
C ILE A 50 -10.36 1.60 -9.03
N CYS A 51 -9.43 2.23 -9.74
CA CYS A 51 -8.63 3.35 -9.20
C CYS A 51 -9.54 4.47 -8.67
N ARG A 52 -10.53 4.89 -9.47
CA ARG A 52 -11.51 5.92 -9.09
C ARG A 52 -12.35 5.50 -7.90
N GLU A 53 -12.78 4.23 -7.85
CA GLU A 53 -13.56 3.72 -6.72
C GLU A 53 -12.76 3.80 -5.42
N PHE A 54 -11.51 3.33 -5.39
CA PHE A 54 -10.66 3.47 -4.20
C PHE A 54 -10.47 4.92 -3.79
N VAL A 55 -10.09 5.80 -4.73
CA VAL A 55 -9.88 7.23 -4.43
C VAL A 55 -11.16 7.85 -3.88
N ASN A 56 -12.30 7.64 -4.53
CA ASN A 56 -13.58 8.22 -4.12
C ASN A 56 -14.05 7.68 -2.77
N GLU A 57 -14.00 6.36 -2.55
CA GLU A 57 -14.52 5.74 -1.33
C GLU A 57 -13.70 6.17 -0.10
N PHE A 58 -12.37 6.27 -0.23
CA PHE A 58 -11.51 6.74 0.85
C PHE A 58 -11.60 8.25 1.07
N THR A 59 -11.46 9.07 0.03
CA THR A 59 -11.43 10.54 0.18
C THR A 59 -12.79 11.13 0.58
N SER A 60 -13.91 10.53 0.18
CA SER A 60 -15.24 10.96 0.63
C SER A 60 -15.49 10.72 2.12
N ARG A 61 -14.75 9.80 2.75
CA ARG A 61 -14.84 9.47 4.17
C ARG A 61 -13.74 10.13 4.99
N TYR A 62 -12.55 10.24 4.43
CA TYR A 62 -11.37 10.81 5.08
C TYR A 62 -10.62 11.66 4.06
N THR A 63 -10.94 12.96 4.02
CA THR A 63 -10.50 13.89 2.97
C THR A 63 -9.00 13.86 2.72
N ASN A 64 -8.21 13.74 3.80
CA ASN A 64 -6.76 13.66 3.72
C ASN A 64 -6.31 12.19 3.56
N THR A 65 -6.64 11.58 2.42
CA THR A 65 -6.20 10.22 2.08
C THR A 65 -5.36 10.21 0.81
N LYS A 66 -4.26 9.44 0.84
CA LYS A 66 -3.50 9.02 -0.33
C LYS A 66 -3.78 7.54 -0.59
N VAL A 67 -4.12 7.20 -1.82
CA VAL A 67 -4.27 5.81 -2.28
C VAL A 67 -3.05 5.45 -3.11
N LEU A 68 -2.37 4.36 -2.79
CA LEU A 68 -1.15 3.90 -3.42
C LEU A 68 -1.39 2.55 -4.11
N TYR A 69 -0.96 2.44 -5.36
CA TYR A 69 -0.97 1.16 -6.05
C TYR A 69 0.28 0.34 -5.69
N ALA A 70 0.08 -0.87 -5.16
CA ALA A 70 1.15 -1.80 -4.86
C ALA A 70 1.74 -2.41 -6.14
N SER A 71 2.86 -1.86 -6.60
CA SER A 71 3.50 -2.24 -7.88
C SER A 71 3.95 -3.71 -7.95
N LYS A 72 4.16 -4.34 -6.79
CA LYS A 72 4.41 -5.80 -6.68
C LYS A 72 3.30 -6.68 -7.28
N ALA A 73 2.09 -6.14 -7.46
CA ALA A 73 0.99 -6.88 -8.11
C ALA A 73 1.27 -7.05 -9.61
N TYR A 74 1.57 -5.95 -10.30
CA TYR A 74 2.11 -5.91 -11.66
C TYR A 74 2.47 -4.45 -11.98
N ILE A 75 3.61 -4.17 -12.60
CA ILE A 75 3.92 -2.81 -13.01
C ILE A 75 4.70 -2.75 -14.31
N ASN A 76 4.35 -1.77 -15.13
CA ASN A 76 5.09 -1.34 -16.31
C ASN A 76 4.85 0.17 -16.51
N PRO A 77 5.56 0.85 -17.43
CA PRO A 77 5.40 2.29 -17.59
C PRO A 77 3.98 2.73 -17.98
N ALA A 78 3.24 1.92 -18.75
CA ALA A 78 1.87 2.24 -19.15
C ALA A 78 0.91 2.18 -17.95
N LEU A 79 0.98 1.13 -17.13
CA LEU A 79 0.16 0.99 -15.93
C LEU A 79 0.52 2.04 -14.88
N ALA A 80 1.82 2.30 -14.67
CA ALA A 80 2.28 3.36 -13.77
C ALA A 80 1.70 4.74 -14.17
N LYS A 81 1.65 5.03 -15.47
CA LYS A 81 1.02 6.25 -15.98
C LYS A 81 -0.49 6.27 -15.74
N ILE A 82 -1.19 5.16 -16.02
CA ILE A 82 -2.65 5.06 -15.80
C ILE A 82 -2.99 5.32 -14.34
N VAL A 83 -2.35 4.63 -13.39
CA VAL A 83 -2.68 4.80 -11.96
C VAL A 83 -2.38 6.21 -11.47
N HIS A 84 -1.30 6.83 -11.97
CA HIS A 84 -0.95 8.20 -11.63
C HIS A 84 -1.94 9.23 -12.19
N GLU A 85 -2.40 9.05 -13.44
CA GLU A 85 -3.46 9.88 -14.03
C GLU A 85 -4.80 9.78 -13.28
N GLU A 86 -5.07 8.64 -12.64
CA GLU A 86 -6.24 8.44 -11.78
C GLU A 86 -6.04 8.94 -10.35
N GLY A 87 -4.91 9.59 -10.06
CA GLY A 87 -4.64 10.25 -8.77
C GLY A 87 -4.05 9.33 -7.70
N LEU A 88 -3.60 8.13 -8.05
CA LEU A 88 -2.91 7.24 -7.12
C LEU A 88 -1.40 7.53 -7.11
N GLY A 89 -0.79 7.23 -5.96
CA GLY A 89 0.66 7.06 -5.87
C GLY A 89 1.10 5.62 -6.11
N LEU A 90 2.38 5.33 -5.85
CA LEU A 90 2.97 4.00 -6.05
C LEU A 90 3.70 3.52 -4.79
N ASP A 91 3.38 2.29 -4.39
CA ASP A 91 4.19 1.49 -3.48
C ASP A 91 5.16 0.64 -4.31
N VAL A 92 6.45 0.94 -4.21
CA VAL A 92 7.53 0.20 -4.89
C VAL A 92 8.35 -0.60 -3.88
N VAL A 93 8.86 -1.76 -4.29
CA VAL A 93 9.60 -2.70 -3.43
C VAL A 93 11.03 -2.96 -3.91
N SER A 94 11.44 -2.40 -5.05
CA SER A 94 12.81 -2.56 -5.58
C SER A 94 13.25 -1.38 -6.46
N GLY A 95 14.56 -1.30 -6.73
CA GLY A 95 15.15 -0.35 -7.67
C GLY A 95 14.62 -0.50 -9.10
N GLY A 96 14.19 -1.70 -9.50
CA GLY A 96 13.57 -1.92 -10.82
C GLY A 96 12.19 -1.24 -10.91
N GLU A 97 11.40 -1.32 -9.85
CA GLU A 97 10.08 -0.68 -9.79
C GLU A 97 10.21 0.85 -9.63
N LEU A 98 11.22 1.33 -8.90
CA LEU A 98 11.61 2.74 -8.91
C LEU A 98 11.93 3.23 -10.32
N ALA A 99 12.71 2.45 -11.09
CA ALA A 99 13.03 2.80 -12.47
C ALA A 99 11.77 2.91 -13.35
N VAL A 100 10.80 2.03 -13.16
CA VAL A 100 9.51 2.08 -13.87
C VAL A 100 8.72 3.34 -13.49
N ALA A 101 8.63 3.68 -12.20
CA ALA A 101 7.96 4.88 -11.73
C ALA A 101 8.56 6.15 -12.34
N TYR A 102 9.90 6.26 -12.33
CA TYR A 102 10.60 7.40 -12.92
C TYR A 102 10.47 7.45 -14.44
N ALA A 103 10.57 6.31 -15.14
CA ALA A 103 10.40 6.26 -16.58
C ALA A 103 8.98 6.62 -17.02
N ALA A 104 7.97 6.35 -16.18
CA ALA A 104 6.59 6.73 -16.41
C ALA A 104 6.29 8.20 -16.06
N GLY A 105 7.24 8.93 -15.46
CA GLY A 105 7.06 10.31 -15.03
C GLY A 105 6.12 10.46 -13.84
N VAL A 106 6.01 9.44 -12.99
CA VAL A 106 5.23 9.50 -11.75
C VAL A 106 5.88 10.52 -10.81
N ASP A 107 5.09 11.42 -10.25
CA ASP A 107 5.57 12.37 -9.24
C ASP A 107 6.17 11.60 -8.05
N SER A 108 7.47 11.81 -7.81
CA SER A 108 8.22 11.09 -6.80
C SER A 108 7.71 11.35 -5.39
N SER A 109 7.03 12.48 -5.12
CA SER A 109 6.41 12.74 -3.82
C SER A 109 5.24 11.79 -3.49
N PHE A 110 4.72 11.08 -4.51
CA PHE A 110 3.69 10.06 -4.37
C PHE A 110 4.24 8.63 -4.42
N VAL A 111 5.56 8.46 -4.37
CA VAL A 111 6.21 7.13 -4.38
C VAL A 111 6.72 6.77 -2.99
N TYR A 112 6.36 5.57 -2.54
CA TYR A 112 6.68 5.01 -1.24
C TYR A 112 7.55 3.75 -1.45
N PHE A 113 8.79 3.80 -0.99
CA PHE A 113 9.74 2.70 -1.15
C PHE A 113 9.70 1.74 0.04
N HIS A 114 9.07 0.59 -0.19
CA HIS A 114 9.02 -0.58 0.68
C HIS A 114 10.14 -1.58 0.36
N GLY A 115 10.23 -2.64 1.15
CA GLY A 115 11.18 -3.74 0.93
C GLY A 115 11.96 -4.07 2.21
N ASN A 116 12.13 -5.35 2.49
CA ASN A 116 12.75 -5.82 3.74
C ASN A 116 14.28 -5.91 3.69
N ASN A 117 14.88 -5.62 2.54
CA ASN A 117 16.32 -5.71 2.34
C ASN A 117 16.78 -4.76 1.21
N LYS A 118 16.45 -3.47 1.33
CA LYS A 118 16.84 -2.45 0.34
C LYS A 118 18.36 -2.35 0.29
N ALA A 119 18.93 -2.46 -0.91
CA ALA A 119 20.36 -2.32 -1.10
C ALA A 119 20.77 -0.84 -1.01
N HIS A 120 22.04 -0.59 -0.64
CA HIS A 120 22.63 0.76 -0.62
C HIS A 120 22.34 1.54 -1.91
N ARG A 121 22.61 0.93 -3.07
CA ARG A 121 22.37 1.54 -4.39
C ARG A 121 20.90 1.88 -4.67
N GLU A 122 19.96 1.14 -4.10
CA GLU A 122 18.53 1.39 -4.29
C GLU A 122 18.09 2.58 -3.43
N LEU A 123 18.63 2.69 -2.20
CA LEU A 123 18.41 3.87 -1.37
C LEU A 123 19.02 5.13 -2.00
N GLU A 124 20.24 5.04 -2.55
CA GLU A 124 20.85 6.15 -3.30
C GLU A 124 19.98 6.57 -4.47
N MET A 125 19.55 5.61 -5.30
CA MET A 125 18.65 5.87 -6.42
C MET A 125 17.35 6.55 -5.97
N ALA A 126 16.76 6.10 -4.85
CA ALA A 126 15.54 6.68 -4.32
C ALA A 126 15.74 8.13 -3.85
N LEU A 127 16.82 8.42 -3.12
CA LEU A 127 17.13 9.77 -2.66
C LEU A 127 17.51 10.71 -3.80
N ASP A 128 18.30 10.24 -4.78
CA ASP A 128 18.70 11.01 -5.96
C ASP A 128 17.48 11.34 -6.83
N GLY A 129 16.48 10.46 -6.84
CA GLY A 129 15.17 10.68 -7.46
C GLY A 129 14.18 11.48 -6.61
N SER A 130 14.58 12.03 -5.45
CA SER A 130 13.72 12.79 -4.55
C SER A 130 12.43 12.05 -4.15
N ILE A 131 12.57 10.78 -3.75
CA ILE A 131 11.44 9.95 -3.35
C ILE A 131 10.64 10.57 -2.19
N GLY A 132 9.32 10.37 -2.23
CA GLY A 132 8.39 10.81 -1.21
C GLY A 132 8.68 10.14 0.12
N ARG A 133 8.54 8.82 0.23
CA ARG A 133 8.78 8.08 1.48
C ARG A 133 9.71 6.91 1.30
N VAL A 134 10.51 6.64 2.32
CA VAL A 134 11.12 5.33 2.54
C VAL A 134 10.48 4.68 3.75
N VAL A 135 9.93 3.49 3.57
CA VAL A 135 9.31 2.70 4.64
C VAL A 135 10.36 1.73 5.19
N ILE A 136 10.94 2.09 6.33
CA ILE A 136 12.06 1.39 6.96
C ILE A 136 11.60 0.07 7.57
N ASP A 137 12.33 -1.01 7.26
CA ASP A 137 11.97 -2.37 7.62
C ASP A 137 12.99 -3.03 8.59
N SER A 138 14.19 -2.46 8.76
CA SER A 138 15.23 -3.00 9.65
C SER A 138 16.14 -1.94 10.29
N PHE A 139 16.80 -2.29 11.40
CA PHE A 139 17.79 -1.41 12.05
C PHE A 139 18.98 -1.09 11.16
N HIS A 140 19.37 -2.04 10.30
CA HIS A 140 20.46 -1.86 9.36
C HIS A 140 20.09 -0.82 8.29
N GLU A 141 18.89 -0.95 7.73
CA GLU A 141 18.36 0.01 6.76
C GLU A 141 18.25 1.42 7.37
N LEU A 142 17.74 1.55 8.60
CA LEU A 142 17.63 2.83 9.29
C LEU A 142 18.99 3.55 9.36
N ALA A 143 20.01 2.86 9.86
CA ALA A 143 21.36 3.43 9.99
C ALA A 143 22.00 3.73 8.61
N MET A 144 21.75 2.87 7.62
CA MET A 144 22.25 3.07 6.27
C MET A 144 21.60 4.29 5.61
N LEU A 145 20.28 4.44 5.70
CA LEU A 145 19.53 5.55 5.12
C LEU A 145 19.90 6.88 5.76
N ASP A 146 20.01 6.94 7.09
CA ASP A 146 20.43 8.15 7.81
C ASP A 146 21.81 8.63 7.32
N ARG A 147 22.76 7.70 7.15
CA ARG A 147 24.09 8.03 6.61
C ARG A 147 24.02 8.54 5.16
N ILE A 148 23.30 7.84 4.28
CA ILE A 148 23.16 8.21 2.85
C ILE A 148 22.51 9.60 2.71
N ALA A 149 21.49 9.89 3.52
CA ALA A 149 20.83 11.21 3.57
C ALA A 149 21.78 12.30 4.10
N GLY A 150 22.56 12.00 5.14
CA GLY A 150 23.58 12.90 5.69
C GLY A 150 24.69 13.24 4.70
N ASP A 151 25.19 12.25 3.96
CA ASP A 151 26.20 12.46 2.90
C ASP A 151 25.67 13.40 1.80
N ARG A 152 24.35 13.42 1.58
CA ARG A 152 23.64 14.31 0.65
C ARG A 152 23.15 15.61 1.27
N ARG A 153 23.35 15.83 2.58
CA ARG A 153 22.88 17.00 3.34
C ARG A 153 21.37 17.22 3.19
N MET A 154 20.60 16.15 3.22
CA MET A 154 19.14 16.18 3.17
C MET A 154 18.53 15.50 4.39
N VAL A 155 17.27 15.78 4.63
CA VAL A 155 16.46 15.06 5.61
C VAL A 155 15.39 14.30 4.85
N GLN A 156 15.42 12.96 4.92
CA GLN A 156 14.43 12.13 4.24
C GLN A 156 13.22 11.89 5.16
N GLU A 157 12.01 12.14 4.63
CA GLU A 157 10.78 11.74 5.31
C GLU A 157 10.61 10.22 5.24
N VAL A 158 10.43 9.58 6.41
CA VAL A 158 10.37 8.13 6.54
C VAL A 158 9.16 7.67 7.32
N MET A 159 8.79 6.42 7.07
CA MET A 159 7.86 5.67 7.91
C MET A 159 8.57 4.46 8.51
N ILE A 160 8.12 4.01 9.68
CA ILE A 160 8.59 2.75 10.28
C ILE A 160 7.52 1.68 10.06
N ARG A 161 7.92 0.53 9.49
CA ARG A 161 7.04 -0.63 9.43
C ARG A 161 7.01 -1.35 10.77
N VAL A 162 5.83 -1.48 11.35
CA VAL A 162 5.60 -2.24 12.58
C VAL A 162 4.81 -3.51 12.30
N SER A 163 4.97 -4.50 13.18
CA SER A 163 4.17 -5.72 13.20
C SER A 163 3.32 -5.75 14.48
N PRO A 164 1.98 -5.65 14.37
CA PRO A 164 1.09 -5.60 15.54
C PRO A 164 0.76 -6.96 16.14
N GLY A 165 1.18 -8.06 15.51
CA GLY A 165 0.90 -9.42 15.99
C GLY A 165 -0.56 -9.82 15.91
N ILE A 166 -1.22 -9.42 14.83
CA ILE A 166 -2.61 -9.76 14.53
C ILE A 166 -2.62 -10.65 13.29
N ASP A 167 -3.25 -11.81 13.42
CA ASP A 167 -3.52 -12.71 12.31
C ASP A 167 -4.83 -12.30 11.64
N PRO A 168 -4.83 -11.97 10.33
CA PRO A 168 -6.03 -11.55 9.63
C PRO A 168 -7.07 -12.67 9.45
N HIS A 169 -6.69 -13.95 9.57
CA HIS A 169 -7.58 -15.08 9.29
C HIS A 169 -8.20 -15.70 10.54
N THR A 170 -7.61 -15.50 11.72
CA THR A 170 -8.09 -16.18 12.94
C THR A 170 -8.74 -15.25 13.96
N HIS A 171 -8.78 -13.93 13.74
CA HIS A 171 -9.29 -12.92 14.68
C HIS A 171 -8.69 -12.97 16.11
N VAL A 172 -7.67 -13.80 16.36
CA VAL A 172 -7.01 -13.94 17.67
C VAL A 172 -5.64 -13.27 17.60
N LYS A 173 -5.32 -12.46 18.61
CA LYS A 173 -3.94 -12.00 18.85
C LYS A 173 -3.07 -13.24 19.03
N THR A 174 -2.09 -13.46 18.18
CA THR A 174 -1.29 -14.70 18.23
C THR A 174 -0.51 -14.73 19.55
N THR A 175 -1.00 -15.52 20.53
CA THR A 175 -0.39 -15.68 21.88
C THR A 175 0.81 -16.63 21.86
N THR A 176 1.30 -17.00 20.69
CA THR A 176 2.45 -17.90 20.50
C THR A 176 3.56 -17.10 19.85
N GLY A 177 4.69 -16.92 20.56
CA GLY A 177 5.85 -16.12 20.18
C GLY A 177 6.59 -16.57 18.91
N ILE A 178 5.87 -16.65 17.79
CA ILE A 178 6.38 -16.87 16.45
C ILE A 178 5.54 -15.98 15.51
N LEU A 179 5.74 -14.67 15.59
CA LEU A 179 5.62 -13.83 14.40
C LEU A 179 6.92 -13.98 13.63
N ASP A 180 7.09 -15.11 12.94
CA ASP A 180 8.18 -15.34 11.99
C ASP A 180 7.91 -14.56 10.70
N SER A 181 7.76 -13.26 10.85
CA SER A 181 7.68 -12.33 9.73
C SER A 181 9.04 -11.70 9.55
N LYS A 182 9.60 -11.85 8.35
CA LYS A 182 10.81 -11.14 7.93
C LYS A 182 10.63 -9.63 7.76
N PHE A 183 9.43 -9.11 8.07
CA PHE A 183 9.02 -7.75 7.76
C PHE A 183 8.77 -6.91 9.01
N GLY A 184 9.41 -5.75 9.02
CA GLY A 184 9.17 -4.70 10.01
C GLY A 184 9.58 -5.07 11.44
N PHE A 185 9.27 -4.18 12.37
CA PHE A 185 9.63 -4.32 13.76
C PHE A 185 8.43 -4.78 14.60
N SER A 186 8.59 -5.89 15.35
CA SER A 186 7.54 -6.39 16.23
C SER A 186 7.29 -5.45 17.42
N ILE A 187 6.02 -5.16 17.69
CA ILE A 187 5.57 -4.43 18.88
C ILE A 187 5.81 -5.27 20.14
N GLU A 188 5.47 -6.56 20.10
CA GLU A 188 5.57 -7.48 21.24
C GLU A 188 7.02 -7.62 21.76
N THR A 189 7.99 -7.71 20.85
CA THR A 189 9.42 -7.82 21.20
C THR A 189 10.04 -6.51 21.67
N GLY A 190 9.35 -5.38 21.53
CA GLY A 190 9.89 -4.04 21.78
C GLY A 190 10.81 -3.49 20.68
N HIS A 191 11.04 -4.25 19.60
CA HIS A 191 11.84 -3.78 18.46
C HIS A 191 11.21 -2.54 17.81
N ALA A 192 9.88 -2.48 17.70
CA ALA A 192 9.18 -1.30 17.16
C ALA A 192 9.48 -0.04 17.99
N ALA A 193 9.46 -0.17 19.32
CA ALA A 193 9.78 0.94 20.22
C ALA A 193 11.23 1.41 20.06
N SER A 194 12.17 0.48 19.89
CA SER A 194 13.57 0.83 19.63
C SER A 194 13.74 1.52 18.27
N ALA A 195 13.04 1.05 17.24
CA ALA A 195 13.13 1.62 15.89
C ALA A 195 12.58 3.05 15.84
N ILE A 196 11.42 3.30 16.46
CA ILE A 196 10.81 4.63 16.55
C ILE A 196 11.77 5.61 17.26
N ARG A 197 12.31 5.24 18.42
CA ARG A 197 13.27 6.10 19.15
C ARG A 197 14.53 6.41 18.35
N ARG A 198 15.06 5.42 17.63
CA ARG A 198 16.23 5.61 16.77
C ARG A 198 15.94 6.53 15.60
N ALA A 199 14.76 6.40 14.98
CA ALA A 199 14.34 7.26 13.88
C ALA A 199 14.08 8.70 14.36
N ILE A 200 13.48 8.90 15.53
CA ILE A 200 13.33 10.24 16.16
C ILE A 200 14.69 10.89 16.42
N ALA A 201 15.68 10.11 16.87
CA ALA A 201 17.01 10.61 17.19
C ALA A 201 17.94 10.76 15.96
N ALA A 202 17.54 10.29 14.78
CA ALA A 202 18.36 10.31 13.58
C ALA A 202 18.39 11.72 12.97
N PRO A 203 19.57 12.34 12.78
CA PRO A 203 19.65 13.74 12.37
C PRO A 203 19.25 13.99 10.92
N ASN A 204 19.27 12.96 10.06
CA ASN A 204 18.96 13.09 8.63
C ASN A 204 17.67 12.36 8.22
N LEU A 205 16.87 11.92 9.20
CA LEU A 205 15.57 11.30 8.97
C LEU A 205 14.49 12.09 9.70
N ASP A 206 13.34 12.22 9.06
CA ASP A 206 12.14 12.80 9.66
C ASP A 206 11.09 11.69 9.77
N LEU A 207 10.87 11.18 10.99
CA LEU A 207 9.87 10.14 11.24
C LEU A 207 8.48 10.75 11.20
N ILE A 208 7.81 10.62 10.04
CA ILE A 208 6.51 11.24 9.81
C ILE A 208 5.35 10.27 10.02
N GLY A 209 5.61 8.96 10.03
CA GLY A 209 4.53 8.00 9.95
C GLY A 209 4.87 6.57 10.34
N ILE A 210 3.81 5.78 10.48
CA ILE A 210 3.86 4.37 10.84
C ILE A 210 3.08 3.57 9.80
N HIS A 211 3.68 2.47 9.38
CA HIS A 211 3.08 1.54 8.43
C HIS A 211 2.96 0.15 9.05
N PHE A 212 1.89 -0.58 8.75
CA PHE A 212 1.84 -2.02 8.92
C PHE A 212 1.11 -2.67 7.74
N HIS A 213 1.20 -3.98 7.62
CA HIS A 213 0.45 -4.74 6.62
C HIS A 213 0.16 -6.13 7.19
N LEU A 214 -1.12 -6.51 7.19
CA LEU A 214 -1.59 -7.73 7.85
C LEU A 214 -1.42 -8.99 7.00
N GLY A 215 -1.21 -8.85 5.69
CA GLY A 215 -1.12 -9.96 4.75
C GLY A 215 -2.05 -9.78 3.55
N SER A 216 -2.14 -10.81 2.70
CA SER A 216 -3.01 -10.83 1.52
C SER A 216 -3.23 -12.28 1.07
N PRO A 217 -4.42 -12.62 0.53
CA PRO A 217 -5.65 -11.81 0.50
C PRO A 217 -6.38 -11.80 1.86
N ILE A 218 -7.08 -10.72 2.19
CA ILE A 218 -7.89 -10.59 3.42
C ILE A 218 -9.33 -10.25 2.99
N PHE A 219 -10.27 -11.14 3.32
CA PHE A 219 -11.70 -10.96 3.03
C PHE A 219 -12.44 -10.31 4.21
N GLU A 220 -11.95 -10.55 5.42
CA GLU A 220 -12.47 -10.02 6.68
C GLU A 220 -12.05 -8.56 6.89
N LEU A 221 -12.94 -7.74 7.46
CA LEU A 221 -12.66 -6.31 7.68
C LEU A 221 -12.23 -6.01 9.12
N GLU A 222 -12.68 -6.83 10.07
CA GLU A 222 -12.43 -6.71 11.50
C GLU A 222 -10.93 -6.72 11.89
N PRO A 223 -10.04 -7.46 11.19
CA PRO A 223 -8.61 -7.41 11.49
C PRO A 223 -8.00 -6.02 11.32
N TYR A 224 -8.47 -5.24 10.34
CA TYR A 224 -7.99 -3.87 10.11
C TYR A 224 -8.36 -2.96 11.29
N ASP A 225 -9.61 -3.00 11.76
CA ASP A 225 -10.03 -2.22 12.94
C ASP A 225 -9.16 -2.59 14.16
N THR A 226 -9.03 -3.89 14.45
CA THR A 226 -8.23 -4.40 15.57
C THR A 226 -6.77 -3.93 15.50
N ALA A 227 -6.17 -3.97 14.30
CA ALA A 227 -4.78 -3.57 14.09
C ALA A 227 -4.57 -2.06 14.19
N ILE A 228 -5.49 -1.27 13.63
CA ILE A 228 -5.43 0.19 13.75
C ILE A 228 -5.50 0.60 15.22
N ASN A 229 -6.44 0.07 16.02
CA ASN A 229 -6.51 0.38 17.44
C ASN A 229 -5.21 -0.03 18.16
N THR A 230 -4.72 -1.25 17.93
CA THR A 230 -3.52 -1.78 18.58
C THR A 230 -2.28 -0.93 18.30
N VAL A 231 -2.08 -0.52 17.04
CA VAL A 231 -0.93 0.31 16.66
C VAL A 231 -1.10 1.72 17.21
N MET A 232 -2.28 2.33 17.07
CA MET A 232 -2.50 3.69 17.56
C MET A 232 -2.32 3.81 19.08
N ASP A 233 -2.82 2.85 19.86
CA ASP A 233 -2.60 2.77 21.31
C ASP A 233 -1.12 2.64 21.65
N PHE A 234 -0.38 1.80 20.91
CA PHE A 234 1.07 1.66 21.06
C PHE A 234 1.82 2.98 20.80
N LEU A 235 1.36 3.80 19.87
CA LEU A 235 2.04 5.04 19.50
C LEU A 235 1.90 6.17 20.54
N VAL A 236 0.91 6.10 21.45
CA VAL A 236 0.63 7.14 22.45
C VAL A 236 1.88 7.51 23.26
N ALA A 237 2.67 6.52 23.64
CA ALA A 237 3.86 6.71 24.46
C ALA A 237 4.95 7.56 23.76
N PHE A 238 4.96 7.60 22.43
CA PHE A 238 6.02 8.27 21.67
C PHE A 238 5.70 9.73 21.34
N LYS A 239 4.48 10.21 21.62
CA LYS A 239 4.09 11.62 21.39
C LYS A 239 5.01 12.56 22.16
N GLU A 240 5.16 12.30 23.45
CA GLU A 240 6.04 13.08 24.34
C GLU A 240 7.52 12.83 24.04
N GLU A 241 7.85 11.73 23.36
CA GLU A 241 9.21 11.43 22.90
C GLU A 241 9.55 12.14 21.56
N GLY A 242 8.60 12.83 20.93
CA GLY A 242 8.81 13.61 19.71
C GLY A 242 8.19 13.04 18.43
N LEU A 243 7.38 11.97 18.51
CA LEU A 243 6.67 11.45 17.35
C LEU A 243 5.57 12.43 16.91
N ASN A 244 5.78 13.07 15.76
CA ASN A 244 4.75 13.83 15.05
C ASN A 244 4.12 12.94 13.96
N LEU A 245 3.07 12.19 14.33
CA LEU A 245 2.37 11.30 13.43
C LEU A 245 1.59 12.10 12.37
N ARG A 246 2.21 12.32 11.21
CA ARG A 246 1.63 13.01 10.05
C ARG A 246 1.03 12.06 9.02
N GLU A 247 1.54 10.83 8.92
CA GLU A 247 1.01 9.81 8.02
C GLU A 247 0.79 8.49 8.77
N PHE A 248 -0.28 7.78 8.43
CA PHE A 248 -0.58 6.47 8.98
C PHE A 248 -1.04 5.52 7.88
N SER A 249 -0.39 4.37 7.79
CA SER A 249 -0.68 3.36 6.76
C SER A 249 -1.02 2.00 7.36
N PRO A 250 -2.28 1.52 7.27
CA PRO A 250 -2.63 0.15 7.62
C PRO A 250 -2.27 -0.86 6.51
N GLY A 251 -1.71 -0.38 5.40
CA GLY A 251 -1.34 -1.17 4.23
C GLY A 251 -2.54 -1.76 3.48
N GLY A 252 -2.25 -2.39 2.34
CA GLY A 252 -3.26 -3.11 1.56
C GLY A 252 -3.56 -4.51 2.12
N GLY A 253 -3.94 -5.41 1.22
CA GLY A 253 -4.35 -6.78 1.56
C GLY A 253 -5.78 -7.10 1.14
N PHE A 254 -6.52 -6.09 0.68
CA PHE A 254 -7.85 -6.20 0.11
C PHE A 254 -7.95 -7.34 -0.91
N ALA A 255 -8.88 -8.26 -0.67
CA ALA A 255 -9.08 -9.43 -1.52
C ALA A 255 -9.79 -9.08 -2.84
N ILE A 256 -9.64 -9.94 -3.84
CA ILE A 256 -10.44 -9.96 -5.07
C ILE A 256 -11.14 -11.31 -5.19
N GLY A 257 -12.30 -11.34 -5.84
CA GLY A 257 -13.02 -12.58 -6.10
C GLY A 257 -12.42 -13.32 -7.27
N TYR A 258 -11.72 -14.43 -7.01
CA TYR A 258 -11.20 -15.32 -8.06
C TYR A 258 -12.24 -16.31 -8.56
N VAL A 259 -13.18 -16.68 -7.70
CA VAL A 259 -14.27 -17.62 -7.97
C VAL A 259 -15.59 -17.01 -7.51
N ARG A 260 -16.68 -17.47 -8.12
CA ARG A 260 -18.03 -16.91 -7.88
C ARG A 260 -18.46 -16.93 -6.43
N ASP A 261 -18.14 -18.03 -5.76
CA ASP A 261 -18.69 -18.32 -4.44
C ASP A 261 -17.89 -17.64 -3.31
N GLU A 262 -16.89 -16.82 -3.68
CA GLU A 262 -16.01 -16.08 -2.77
C GLU A 262 -15.83 -14.62 -3.25
N PRO A 263 -16.91 -13.80 -3.24
CA PRO A 263 -16.82 -12.40 -3.64
C PRO A 263 -15.99 -11.59 -2.63
N PRO A 264 -15.26 -10.55 -3.09
CA PRO A 264 -14.53 -9.68 -2.18
C PRO A 264 -15.50 -8.78 -1.39
N PRO A 265 -15.09 -8.27 -0.22
CA PRO A 265 -15.86 -7.23 0.45
C PRO A 265 -15.95 -5.97 -0.45
N PRO A 266 -17.04 -5.18 -0.41
CA PRO A 266 -17.10 -3.93 -1.15
C PRO A 266 -16.00 -2.94 -0.70
N ILE A 267 -15.37 -2.23 -1.64
CA ILE A 267 -14.35 -1.20 -1.34
C ILE A 267 -14.91 -0.14 -0.38
N ALA A 268 -16.18 0.22 -0.55
CA ALA A 268 -16.91 1.13 0.34
C ALA A 268 -16.94 0.68 1.82
N SER A 269 -17.04 -0.64 2.07
CA SER A 269 -17.02 -1.21 3.42
C SER A 269 -15.60 -1.25 3.98
N TYR A 270 -14.62 -1.58 3.14
CA TYR A 270 -13.20 -1.53 3.49
C TYR A 270 -12.76 -0.12 3.91
N ALA A 271 -13.06 0.88 3.07
CA ALA A 271 -12.78 2.29 3.35
C ALA A 271 -13.47 2.75 4.64
N ARG A 272 -14.75 2.39 4.85
CA ARG A 272 -15.48 2.74 6.08
C ARG A 272 -14.79 2.20 7.32
N VAL A 273 -14.47 0.90 7.37
CA VAL A 273 -13.86 0.27 8.55
C VAL A 273 -12.52 0.93 8.91
N ILE A 274 -11.64 1.15 7.92
CA ILE A 274 -10.33 1.78 8.17
C ILE A 274 -10.49 3.22 8.64
N THR A 275 -11.31 4.01 7.94
CA THR A 275 -11.46 5.44 8.24
C THR A 275 -12.16 5.69 9.58
N ASP A 276 -13.17 4.88 9.93
CA ASP A 276 -13.85 4.96 11.22
C ASP A 276 -12.92 4.56 12.38
N ALA A 277 -12.09 3.52 12.19
CA ALA A 277 -11.09 3.12 13.17
C ALA A 277 -10.08 4.23 13.44
N LEU A 278 -9.51 4.81 12.38
CA LEU A 278 -8.52 5.87 12.51
C LEU A 278 -9.10 7.12 13.17
N LYS A 279 -10.28 7.60 12.76
CA LYS A 279 -10.97 8.75 13.37
C LYS A 279 -11.25 8.55 14.85
N ARG A 280 -11.69 7.35 15.22
CA ARG A 280 -11.95 7.00 16.62
C ARG A 280 -10.67 7.04 17.44
N CYS A 281 -9.57 6.48 16.93
CA CYS A 281 -8.28 6.50 17.61
C CYS A 281 -7.71 7.91 17.74
N THR A 282 -7.73 8.74 16.69
CA THR A 282 -7.17 10.10 16.73
C THR A 282 -7.91 10.98 17.73
N SER A 283 -9.25 10.91 17.72
CA SER A 283 -10.11 11.62 18.68
C SER A 283 -9.85 11.20 20.14
N ASN A 284 -9.77 9.88 20.40
CA ASN A 284 -9.64 9.37 21.76
C ASN A 284 -8.22 9.52 22.34
N LEU A 285 -7.19 9.43 21.51
CA LEU A 285 -5.77 9.38 21.92
C LEU A 285 -5.06 10.75 21.75
N GLY A 286 -5.80 11.76 21.31
CA GLY A 286 -5.32 13.13 21.12
C GLY A 286 -4.23 13.26 20.07
N PHE A 287 -4.19 12.37 19.08
CA PHE A 287 -3.38 12.61 17.88
C PHE A 287 -4.11 13.62 16.99
N GLY A 288 -3.36 14.44 16.24
CA GLY A 288 -3.94 15.13 15.09
C GLY A 288 -4.47 14.11 14.08
N GLU A 289 -5.27 14.55 13.11
CA GLU A 289 -5.71 13.69 12.01
C GLU A 289 -4.55 13.50 11.00
N PRO A 290 -3.84 12.34 10.98
CA PRO A 290 -2.76 12.12 10.03
C PRO A 290 -3.33 11.92 8.63
N THR A 291 -2.54 12.14 7.58
CA THR A 291 -2.90 11.62 6.25
C THR A 291 -3.00 10.09 6.33
N LEU A 292 -4.16 9.55 5.93
CA LEU A 292 -4.32 8.12 5.74
C LEU A 292 -3.62 7.73 4.43
N VAL A 293 -2.80 6.69 4.47
CA VAL A 293 -2.13 6.13 3.29
C VAL A 293 -2.54 4.68 3.12
N ILE A 294 -3.29 4.38 2.06
CA ILE A 294 -3.83 3.04 1.80
C ILE A 294 -3.30 2.42 0.51
#